data_AF-A0A916S2N0-F1
#
_entry.id   AF-A0A916S2N0-F1
#
_cell.length_a   1.000
_cell.length_b   1.000
_cell.length_c   1.000
_cell.angle_alpha   90.00
_cell.angle_beta   90.00
_cell.angle_gamma   90.00
#
_symmetry.space_group_name_H-M   'P 1'
#
loop_
_entity.id
_entity.type
_entity.pdbx_description
1 polymer ?
#
loop_
_entity_poly.entity_id
_entity_poly.type
_entity_poly.pdbx_seq_one_letter_code
_entity_poly.pdbx_strand_id
1 'polypeptide(L)'
;MQAPTLFEVLREFGNDTSCREYLEALRWPDRVMCPRCQSEKISRVYDRNQFDCDSCRYQFSVLAGTVFQDTKLPLPTWFAVTYLMCESKKGISASQLKRMVGGSYKTSWYLCHRIRAAMKEANPLPLSGVVEMDETYVGGKRRGSGKKGRPGRGEAEVVFGIKQRGGELRFFHAEDCKSGTLAKYIKENVSGDVDVIMTDEMISYPHALDRAGHSRAKHKTIKHRDGIYVDGDITTNGIESAFSLLKRGIVGTWHKISAKHLSAYLDEMQFRFNNRQNPYLFRDTMQKLIETPVLEYKNLIAA
;
A
#
# COMPACT_ATOMS: atom_id res chain seq x y z
N MET A 1 5.59 -10.67 -18.06
CA MET A 1 4.85 -11.91 -17.80
C MET A 1 3.51 -11.54 -17.20
N GLN A 2 2.39 -11.99 -17.78
CA GLN A 2 1.05 -11.86 -17.17
C GLN A 2 1.06 -12.53 -15.78
N ALA A 3 0.13 -12.16 -14.89
CA ALA A 3 0.08 -12.64 -13.52
C ALA A 3 0.10 -14.18 -13.51
N PRO A 4 1.19 -14.81 -13.02
CA PRO A 4 1.35 -16.25 -13.05
C PRO A 4 0.37 -16.90 -12.07
N THR A 5 0.14 -18.19 -12.18
CA THR A 5 -0.52 -18.98 -11.13
C THR A 5 0.45 -19.29 -9.99
N LEU A 6 -0.07 -19.70 -8.83
CA LEU A 6 0.77 -20.12 -7.70
C LEU A 6 1.74 -21.25 -8.09
N PHE A 7 1.28 -22.24 -8.86
CA PHE A 7 2.11 -23.37 -9.27
C PHE A 7 3.20 -22.95 -10.27
N GLU A 8 2.92 -21.99 -11.16
CA GLU A 8 3.94 -21.42 -12.04
C GLU A 8 5.01 -20.69 -11.24
N VAL A 9 4.62 -19.87 -10.25
CA VAL A 9 5.58 -19.20 -9.35
C VAL A 9 6.47 -20.21 -8.62
N LEU A 10 5.87 -21.26 -8.05
CA LEU A 10 6.64 -22.27 -7.31
C LEU A 10 7.58 -23.09 -8.21
N ARG A 11 7.20 -23.31 -9.47
CA ARG A 11 8.01 -24.04 -10.44
C ARG A 11 9.15 -23.17 -10.99
N GLU A 12 8.84 -21.97 -11.45
CA GLU A 12 9.80 -21.07 -12.10
C GLU A 12 10.78 -20.45 -11.09
N PHE A 13 10.30 -20.15 -9.88
CA PHE A 13 11.09 -19.52 -8.82
C PHE A 13 11.33 -20.47 -7.65
N GLY A 14 11.44 -21.77 -7.92
CA GLY A 14 11.64 -22.82 -6.92
C GLY A 14 13.06 -22.90 -6.33
N ASN A 15 14.01 -22.15 -6.88
CA ASN A 15 15.41 -22.13 -6.42
C ASN A 15 15.99 -20.71 -6.41
N ASP A 16 17.11 -20.52 -5.71
CA ASP A 16 17.75 -19.21 -5.51
C ASP A 16 18.29 -18.61 -6.82
N THR A 17 18.84 -19.45 -7.72
CA THR A 17 19.41 -19.03 -9.00
C THR A 17 18.36 -18.39 -9.89
N SER A 18 17.24 -19.09 -10.13
CA SER A 18 16.14 -18.59 -10.97
C SER A 18 15.52 -17.30 -10.39
N CYS A 19 15.45 -17.18 -9.07
CA CYS A 19 15.02 -15.94 -8.43
C CYS A 19 15.99 -14.78 -8.71
N ARG A 20 17.30 -15.00 -8.60
CA ARG A 20 18.31 -13.97 -8.85
C ARG A 20 18.32 -13.51 -10.29
N GLU A 21 18.26 -14.44 -11.24
CA GLU A 21 18.21 -14.14 -12.68
C GLU A 21 16.98 -13.29 -13.01
N TYR A 22 15.81 -13.62 -12.42
CA TYR A 22 14.61 -12.82 -12.60
C TYR A 22 14.74 -11.42 -11.99
N LEU A 23 15.27 -11.30 -10.77
CA LEU A 23 15.53 -10.00 -10.14
C LEU A 23 16.53 -9.17 -10.95
N GLU A 24 17.54 -9.81 -11.55
CA GLU A 24 18.57 -9.16 -12.36
C GLU A 24 17.96 -8.59 -13.64
N ALA A 25 17.16 -9.40 -14.34
CA ALA A 25 16.44 -8.97 -15.54
C ALA A 25 15.46 -7.82 -15.27
N LEU A 26 14.81 -7.81 -14.09
CA LEU A 26 13.93 -6.70 -13.69
C LEU A 26 14.71 -5.44 -13.31
N ARG A 27 15.83 -5.60 -12.61
CA ARG A 27 16.63 -4.47 -12.11
C ARG A 27 17.44 -3.78 -13.20
N TRP A 28 17.94 -4.57 -14.15
CA TRP A 28 18.85 -4.14 -15.19
C TRP A 28 18.45 -4.78 -16.52
N PRO A 29 17.40 -4.25 -17.19
CA PRO A 29 16.90 -4.83 -18.43
C PRO A 29 17.91 -4.78 -19.58
N ASP A 30 18.76 -3.74 -19.59
CA ASP A 30 19.76 -3.55 -20.63
C ASP A 30 21.15 -4.00 -20.18
N ARG A 31 21.67 -3.39 -19.10
CA ARG A 31 23.04 -3.60 -18.61
C ARG A 31 23.12 -3.45 -17.10
N VAL A 32 23.94 -4.29 -16.47
CA VAL A 32 24.20 -4.21 -15.02
C VAL A 32 24.97 -2.92 -14.72
N MET A 33 24.42 -2.11 -13.83
CA MET A 33 25.04 -0.86 -13.38
C MET A 33 25.46 -0.94 -11.92
N CYS A 34 26.65 -0.42 -11.61
CA CYS A 34 27.12 -0.34 -10.23
C CYS A 34 26.18 0.56 -9.40
N PRO A 35 25.58 0.08 -8.31
CA PRO A 35 24.68 0.89 -7.49
C PRO A 35 25.40 2.06 -6.78
N ARG A 36 26.75 2.05 -6.73
CA ARG A 36 27.55 3.09 -6.08
C ARG A 36 28.01 4.19 -7.03
N CYS A 37 28.54 3.84 -8.20
CA CYS A 37 29.12 4.81 -9.15
C CYS A 37 28.44 4.84 -10.53
N GLN A 38 27.38 4.06 -10.73
CA GLN A 38 26.60 3.98 -11.99
C GLN A 38 27.40 3.54 -13.22
N SER A 39 28.62 3.03 -13.05
CA SER A 39 29.41 2.47 -14.16
C SER A 39 28.82 1.15 -14.66
N GLU A 40 28.83 0.96 -15.98
CA GLU A 40 28.47 -0.28 -16.67
C GLU A 40 29.66 -1.25 -16.81
N LYS A 41 30.87 -0.85 -16.39
CA LYS A 41 32.06 -1.71 -16.43
C LYS A 41 32.01 -2.69 -15.26
N ILE A 42 31.26 -3.77 -15.45
CA ILE A 42 30.95 -4.76 -14.42
C ILE A 42 31.46 -6.14 -14.84
N SER A 43 32.21 -6.76 -13.94
CA SER A 43 32.65 -8.15 -14.03
C SER A 43 31.79 -9.05 -13.14
N ARG A 44 31.43 -10.26 -13.60
CA ARG A 44 30.59 -11.20 -12.84
C ARG A 44 31.46 -12.18 -12.04
N VAL A 45 31.11 -12.39 -10.78
CA VAL A 45 31.75 -13.34 -9.86
C VAL A 45 30.78 -14.47 -9.59
N TYR A 46 30.83 -15.51 -10.43
CA TYR A 46 29.86 -16.61 -10.45
C TYR A 46 29.78 -17.36 -9.11
N ASP A 47 30.91 -17.71 -8.51
CA ASP A 47 30.97 -18.51 -7.27
C ASP A 47 30.26 -17.85 -6.08
N ARG A 48 30.12 -16.51 -6.10
CA ARG A 48 29.53 -15.73 -5.00
C ARG A 48 28.18 -15.10 -5.38
N ASN A 49 27.67 -15.33 -6.59
CA ASN A 49 26.48 -14.64 -7.12
C ASN A 49 26.58 -13.11 -6.96
N GLN A 50 27.75 -12.58 -7.29
CA GLN A 50 28.13 -11.18 -7.10
C GLN A 50 28.66 -10.56 -8.40
N PHE A 51 28.77 -9.24 -8.37
CA PHE A 51 29.34 -8.38 -9.39
C PHE A 51 30.48 -7.58 -8.77
N ASP A 52 31.53 -7.34 -9.55
CA ASP A 52 32.64 -6.45 -9.22
C ASP A 52 32.62 -5.28 -10.20
N CYS A 53 32.57 -4.05 -9.68
CA CYS A 53 32.67 -2.86 -10.52
C CYS A 53 34.12 -2.55 -10.85
N ASP A 54 34.50 -2.60 -12.13
CA ASP A 54 35.87 -2.31 -12.56
C ASP A 54 36.28 -0.84 -12.36
N SER A 55 35.31 0.06 -12.20
CA SER A 55 35.56 1.49 -11.98
C SER A 55 35.81 1.85 -10.52
N CYS A 56 35.10 1.23 -9.56
CA CYS A 56 35.23 1.59 -8.13
C CYS A 56 35.55 0.41 -7.20
N ARG A 57 35.76 -0.80 -7.76
CA ARG A 57 36.03 -2.06 -7.05
C ARG A 57 34.99 -2.44 -5.99
N TYR A 58 33.80 -1.87 -6.09
CA TYR A 58 32.70 -2.19 -5.21
C TYR A 58 32.09 -3.54 -5.63
N GLN A 59 32.06 -4.48 -4.69
CA GLN A 59 31.39 -5.77 -4.86
C GLN A 59 29.94 -5.68 -4.40
N PHE A 60 29.02 -6.10 -5.24
CA PHE A 60 27.58 -6.05 -4.97
C PHE A 60 26.87 -7.29 -5.51
N SER A 61 25.63 -7.49 -5.10
CA SER A 61 24.75 -8.50 -5.68
C SER A 61 23.50 -7.83 -6.22
N VAL A 62 22.68 -8.58 -6.97
CA VAL A 62 21.36 -8.14 -7.41
C VAL A 62 20.45 -7.69 -6.26
N LEU A 63 20.73 -8.14 -5.02
CA LEU A 63 19.95 -7.79 -3.83
C LEU A 63 20.42 -6.49 -3.16
N ALA A 64 21.61 -5.98 -3.49
CA ALA A 64 22.21 -4.85 -2.79
C ALA A 64 21.39 -3.56 -2.96
N GLY A 65 21.11 -2.85 -1.86
CA GLY A 65 20.30 -1.64 -1.84
C GLY A 65 18.79 -1.87 -2.01
N THR A 66 18.34 -3.13 -2.08
CA THR A 66 16.93 -3.49 -2.27
C THR A 66 16.31 -4.01 -0.98
N VAL A 67 15.00 -4.25 -0.99
CA VAL A 67 14.31 -4.90 0.12
C VAL A 67 14.78 -6.33 0.36
N PHE A 68 15.57 -6.94 -0.53
CA PHE A 68 16.13 -8.27 -0.34
C PHE A 68 17.50 -8.27 0.31
N GLN A 69 18.14 -7.11 0.46
CA GLN A 69 19.49 -7.04 1.02
C GLN A 69 19.54 -7.70 2.41
N ASP A 70 20.63 -8.45 2.60
CA ASP A 70 20.95 -9.22 3.80
C ASP A 70 19.85 -10.20 4.24
N THR A 71 18.97 -10.61 3.32
CA THR A 71 17.97 -11.66 3.59
C THR A 71 18.65 -12.96 4.01
N LYS A 72 18.14 -13.54 5.09
CA LYS A 72 18.46 -14.92 5.52
C LYS A 72 17.38 -15.91 5.10
N LEU A 73 16.32 -15.40 4.48
CA LEU A 73 15.26 -16.23 3.89
C LEU A 73 15.64 -16.59 2.46
N PRO A 74 15.41 -17.86 2.04
CA PRO A 74 15.51 -18.25 0.65
C PRO A 74 14.67 -17.34 -0.25
N LEU A 75 15.19 -16.93 -1.41
CA LEU A 75 14.44 -16.10 -2.35
C LEU A 75 13.12 -16.75 -2.83
N PRO A 76 13.01 -18.08 -3.02
CA PRO A 76 11.73 -18.72 -3.34
C PRO A 76 10.61 -18.38 -2.34
N THR A 77 10.94 -18.25 -1.06
CA THR A 77 9.97 -17.84 -0.03
C THR A 77 9.48 -16.41 -0.27
N TRP A 78 10.35 -15.49 -0.67
CA TRP A 78 9.93 -14.13 -1.00
C TRP A 78 8.96 -14.11 -2.17
N PHE A 79 9.26 -14.82 -3.25
CA PHE A 79 8.42 -14.86 -4.44
C PHE A 79 7.05 -15.45 -4.14
N ALA A 80 7.00 -16.58 -3.43
CA ALA A 80 5.74 -17.20 -3.02
C ALA A 80 4.91 -16.28 -2.12
N VAL A 81 5.53 -15.62 -1.13
CA VAL A 81 4.81 -14.73 -0.21
C VAL A 81 4.34 -13.46 -0.91
N THR A 82 5.16 -12.86 -1.78
CA THR A 82 4.76 -11.71 -2.60
C THR A 82 3.55 -12.05 -3.46
N TYR A 83 3.59 -13.20 -4.15
CA TYR A 83 2.46 -13.69 -4.93
C TYR A 83 1.19 -13.82 -4.07
N LEU A 84 1.29 -14.51 -2.93
CA LEU A 84 0.16 -14.71 -2.03
C LEU A 84 -0.42 -13.40 -1.49
N MET A 85 0.42 -12.41 -1.17
CA MET A 85 -0.04 -11.12 -0.70
C MET A 85 -0.75 -10.30 -1.78
N CYS A 86 -0.24 -10.33 -3.02
CA CYS A 86 -0.81 -9.54 -4.11
C CYS A 86 -2.08 -10.15 -4.69
N GLU A 87 -2.09 -11.47 -4.92
CA GLU A 87 -3.20 -12.13 -5.62
C GLU A 87 -4.34 -12.55 -4.70
N SER A 88 -4.10 -12.62 -3.38
CA SER A 88 -5.19 -12.79 -2.42
C SER A 88 -6.01 -11.51 -2.33
N LYS A 89 -7.12 -11.43 -3.09
CA LYS A 89 -8.00 -10.23 -3.12
C LYS A 89 -8.57 -9.85 -1.75
N LYS A 90 -8.73 -10.80 -0.83
CA LYS A 90 -9.16 -10.56 0.57
C LYS A 90 -7.99 -10.35 1.56
N GLY A 91 -6.75 -10.42 1.07
CA GLY A 91 -5.53 -10.36 1.85
C GLY A 91 -5.19 -11.71 2.47
N ILE A 92 -4.01 -11.79 3.09
CA ILE A 92 -3.55 -12.96 3.82
C ILE A 92 -2.91 -12.53 5.14
N SER A 93 -3.12 -13.31 6.20
CA SER A 93 -2.54 -13.03 7.51
C SER A 93 -1.12 -13.58 7.64
N ALA A 94 -0.29 -12.93 8.47
CA ALA A 94 1.06 -13.43 8.75
C ALA A 94 1.03 -14.84 9.39
N SER A 95 0.00 -15.15 10.18
CA SER A 95 -0.22 -16.48 10.76
C SER A 95 -0.55 -17.53 9.71
N GLN A 96 -1.33 -17.17 8.68
CA GLN A 96 -1.62 -18.06 7.57
C GLN A 96 -0.38 -18.28 6.71
N LEU A 97 0.38 -17.23 6.41
CA LEU A 97 1.66 -17.35 5.71
C LEU A 97 2.62 -18.27 6.45
N LYS A 98 2.76 -18.12 7.78
CA LYS A 98 3.56 -19.04 8.62
C LYS A 98 3.17 -20.51 8.40
N ARG A 99 1.86 -20.82 8.30
CA ARG A 99 1.39 -22.20 8.07
C ARG A 99 1.74 -22.70 6.67
N MET A 100 1.72 -21.81 5.67
CA MET A 100 1.95 -22.17 4.27
C MET A 100 3.44 -22.31 3.93
N VAL A 101 4.29 -21.38 4.40
CA VAL A 101 5.72 -21.35 4.05
C VAL A 101 6.65 -21.81 5.17
N GLY A 102 6.10 -22.09 6.36
CA GLY A 102 6.87 -22.51 7.52
C GLY A 102 7.55 -21.36 8.28
N GLY A 103 8.41 -21.72 9.23
CA GLY A 103 9.16 -20.77 10.05
C GLY A 103 8.37 -20.18 11.23
N SER A 104 8.79 -18.99 11.68
CA SER A 104 8.21 -18.32 12.84
C SER A 104 7.19 -17.24 12.44
N TYR A 105 6.23 -16.95 13.32
CA TYR A 105 5.29 -15.84 13.11
C TYR A 105 6.03 -14.51 12.90
N LYS A 106 7.06 -14.25 13.71
CA LYS A 106 7.87 -13.02 13.63
C LYS A 106 8.51 -12.87 12.25
N THR A 107 9.00 -13.96 11.68
CA THR A 107 9.59 -14.01 10.33
C THR A 107 8.54 -13.68 9.27
N SER A 108 7.38 -14.36 9.29
CA SER A 108 6.30 -14.09 8.33
C SER A 108 5.76 -12.67 8.45
N TRP A 109 5.57 -12.17 9.67
CA TRP A 109 5.10 -10.82 9.93
C TRP A 109 6.07 -9.75 9.44
N TYR A 110 7.37 -9.93 9.69
CA TYR A 110 8.41 -9.02 9.21
C TYR A 110 8.49 -9.03 7.68
N LEU A 111 8.44 -10.22 7.06
CA LEU A 111 8.41 -10.36 5.60
C LEU A 111 7.20 -9.64 5.00
N CYS A 112 6.01 -9.79 5.58
CA CYS A 112 4.83 -9.08 5.11
C CYS A 112 5.02 -7.56 5.15
N HIS A 113 5.60 -7.03 6.22
CA HIS A 113 5.81 -5.58 6.34
C HIS A 113 6.84 -5.05 5.34
N ARG A 114 7.89 -5.83 5.04
CA ARG A 114 8.84 -5.48 3.98
C ARG A 114 8.15 -5.44 2.62
N ILE A 115 7.24 -6.37 2.35
CA ILE A 115 6.44 -6.36 1.11
C ILE A 115 5.47 -5.17 1.09
N ARG A 116 4.78 -4.87 2.20
CA ARG A 116 3.91 -3.69 2.33
C ARG A 116 4.65 -2.38 2.09
N ALA A 117 5.89 -2.28 2.55
CA ALA A 117 6.71 -1.10 2.33
C ALA A 117 6.90 -0.81 0.84
N ALA A 118 7.02 -1.86 0.01
CA ALA A 118 7.08 -1.72 -1.44
C ALA A 118 5.72 -1.45 -2.11
N MET A 119 4.62 -1.80 -1.45
CA MET A 119 3.27 -1.50 -1.95
C MET A 119 2.87 -0.04 -1.78
N LYS A 120 3.63 0.74 -1.01
CA LYS A 120 3.41 2.17 -0.86
C LYS A 120 3.65 2.87 -2.20
N GLU A 121 2.66 3.64 -2.65
CA GLU A 121 2.80 4.41 -3.88
C GLU A 121 3.68 5.65 -3.65
N ALA A 122 4.63 5.87 -4.56
CA ALA A 122 5.55 7.01 -4.48
C ALA A 122 5.10 8.09 -5.47
N ASN A 123 4.79 9.28 -4.96
CA ASN A 123 4.43 10.47 -5.76
C ASN A 123 3.27 10.25 -6.75
N PRO A 124 2.09 9.77 -6.31
CA PRO A 124 0.98 9.56 -7.22
C PRO A 124 0.42 10.90 -7.73
N LEU A 125 0.05 10.97 -9.00
CA LEU A 125 -0.52 12.17 -9.62
C LEU A 125 -1.79 12.63 -8.88
N PRO A 126 -2.06 13.94 -8.72
CA PRO A 126 -3.28 14.39 -8.05
C PRO A 126 -4.55 13.86 -8.75
N LEU A 127 -5.52 13.42 -7.94
CA LEU A 127 -6.81 12.92 -8.41
C LEU A 127 -7.64 14.05 -9.06
N SER A 128 -8.36 13.73 -10.13
CA SER A 128 -9.16 14.69 -10.90
C SER A 128 -10.56 14.14 -11.23
N GLY A 129 -11.36 14.89 -11.98
CA GLY A 129 -12.72 14.49 -12.32
C GLY A 129 -13.65 14.53 -11.11
N VAL A 130 -14.40 13.46 -10.88
CA VAL A 130 -15.29 13.32 -9.72
C VAL A 130 -14.59 12.57 -8.60
N VAL A 131 -14.46 13.21 -7.44
CA VAL A 131 -13.80 12.68 -6.26
C VAL A 131 -14.76 12.59 -5.09
N GLU A 132 -14.77 11.44 -4.43
CA GLU A 132 -15.52 11.18 -3.20
C GLU A 132 -14.55 11.19 -2.02
N MET A 133 -14.94 11.83 -0.92
CA MET A 133 -14.14 11.91 0.31
C MET A 133 -15.01 11.60 1.51
N ASP A 134 -14.46 10.81 2.42
CA ASP A 134 -15.12 10.49 3.67
C ASP A 134 -14.07 10.04 4.70
N GLU A 135 -14.48 9.90 5.96
CA GLU A 135 -13.66 9.39 7.03
C GLU A 135 -14.26 8.15 7.69
N THR A 136 -13.40 7.33 8.27
CA THR A 136 -13.86 6.22 9.08
C THR A 136 -12.96 5.99 10.28
N TYR A 137 -13.46 5.20 11.22
CA TYR A 137 -12.76 4.88 12.46
C TYR A 137 -12.40 3.40 12.50
N VAL A 138 -11.15 3.10 12.86
CA VAL A 138 -10.59 1.76 12.99
C VAL A 138 -10.17 1.54 14.44
N GLY A 139 -10.60 0.43 15.02
CA GLY A 139 -10.39 0.19 16.45
C GLY A 139 -11.35 1.01 17.32
N GLY A 140 -11.16 0.91 18.63
CA GLY A 140 -12.08 1.45 19.62
C GLY A 140 -13.38 0.66 19.72
N LYS A 141 -13.79 0.32 20.95
CA LYS A 141 -15.15 -0.17 21.22
C LYS A 141 -15.90 0.93 21.92
N ARG A 142 -16.96 1.44 21.29
CA ARG A 142 -17.92 2.30 21.97
C ARG A 142 -18.54 1.48 23.11
N ARG A 143 -18.35 1.91 24.36
CA ARG A 143 -19.01 1.30 25.53
C ARG A 143 -20.39 1.94 25.70
N GLY A 144 -21.46 1.16 25.56
CA GLY A 144 -22.85 1.59 25.77
C GLY A 144 -23.84 1.05 24.71
N SER A 145 -25.08 0.77 25.11
CA SER A 145 -26.12 0.20 24.26
C SER A 145 -26.71 1.22 23.27
N GLY A 146 -26.73 0.86 21.97
CA GLY A 146 -27.78 1.32 21.05
C GLY A 146 -27.60 2.60 20.22
N LYS A 147 -26.39 3.18 20.01
CA LYS A 147 -26.25 4.32 19.08
C LYS A 147 -25.15 4.16 18.03
N LYS A 148 -25.52 4.28 16.75
CA LYS A 148 -24.62 4.62 15.63
C LYS A 148 -23.92 5.96 15.97
N GLY A 149 -22.62 6.08 15.75
CA GLY A 149 -21.87 7.33 16.00
C GLY A 149 -20.37 7.13 16.24
N ARG A 150 -19.63 8.24 16.28
CA ARG A 150 -18.16 8.29 16.38
C ARG A 150 -17.66 7.70 17.72
N PRO A 151 -16.54 6.94 17.74
CA PRO A 151 -15.88 6.51 18.98
C PRO A 151 -15.42 7.70 19.84
N GLY A 152 -15.16 7.46 21.13
CA GLY A 152 -14.59 8.49 22.00
C GLY A 152 -13.22 8.96 21.50
N ARG A 153 -12.85 10.21 21.83
CA ARG A 153 -11.58 10.79 21.39
C ARG A 153 -10.41 9.95 21.91
N GLY A 154 -9.52 9.52 21.02
CA GLY A 154 -8.37 8.68 21.36
C GLY A 154 -8.70 7.19 21.56
N GLU A 155 -9.95 6.77 21.36
CA GLU A 155 -10.33 5.35 21.46
C GLU A 155 -10.15 4.61 20.13
N ALA A 156 -10.13 5.33 19.01
CA ALA A 156 -10.05 4.76 17.66
C ALA A 156 -9.12 5.59 16.77
N GLU A 157 -8.52 4.91 15.80
CA GLU A 157 -7.71 5.53 14.75
C GLU A 157 -8.59 6.12 13.67
N VAL A 158 -8.23 7.30 13.17
CA VAL A 158 -8.93 7.96 12.07
C VAL A 158 -8.31 7.53 10.74
N VAL A 159 -9.14 7.08 9.82
CA VAL A 159 -8.76 6.82 8.43
C VAL A 159 -9.51 7.80 7.55
N PHE A 160 -8.77 8.67 6.87
CA PHE A 160 -9.32 9.55 5.84
C PHE A 160 -9.18 8.88 4.48
N GLY A 161 -10.22 8.96 3.66
CA GLY A 161 -10.27 8.30 2.36
C GLY A 161 -10.66 9.25 1.24
N ILE A 162 -9.97 9.14 0.11
CA ILE A 162 -10.24 9.88 -1.12
C ILE A 162 -10.35 8.87 -2.25
N LYS A 163 -11.43 8.92 -3.04
CA LYS A 163 -11.64 8.00 -4.16
C LYS A 163 -12.05 8.76 -5.40
N GLN A 164 -11.31 8.57 -6.49
CA GLN A 164 -11.71 9.04 -7.81
C GLN A 164 -12.71 8.05 -8.42
N ARG A 165 -13.80 8.55 -9.01
CA ARG A 165 -14.76 7.70 -9.74
C ARG A 165 -14.09 7.08 -10.97
N GLY A 166 -14.22 5.75 -11.10
CA GLY A 166 -13.53 4.98 -12.14
C GLY A 166 -12.01 4.90 -11.97
N GLY A 167 -11.44 5.49 -10.91
CA GLY A 167 -9.99 5.63 -10.75
C GLY A 167 -9.46 5.06 -9.43
N GLU A 168 -8.46 5.76 -8.89
CA GLU A 168 -7.71 5.34 -7.71
C GLU A 168 -8.44 5.61 -6.40
N LEU A 169 -8.10 4.78 -5.41
CA LEU A 169 -8.44 4.91 -4.00
C LEU A 169 -7.18 5.30 -3.22
N ARG A 170 -7.34 6.26 -2.30
CA ARG A 170 -6.32 6.66 -1.33
C ARG A 170 -6.86 6.63 0.08
N PHE A 171 -6.05 6.13 1.00
CA PHE A 171 -6.31 6.08 2.42
C PHE A 171 -5.14 6.64 3.21
N PHE A 172 -5.47 7.37 4.26
CA PHE A 172 -4.50 8.01 5.13
C PHE A 172 -4.85 7.73 6.59
N HIS A 173 -3.86 7.34 7.38
CA HIS A 173 -3.98 7.36 8.84
C HIS A 173 -3.86 8.82 9.30
N ALA A 174 -4.99 9.43 9.61
CA ALA A 174 -5.07 10.83 9.98
C ALA A 174 -5.01 10.99 11.51
N GLU A 175 -4.47 12.12 11.97
CA GLU A 175 -4.45 12.46 13.39
C GLU A 175 -5.86 12.79 13.92
N ASP A 176 -6.65 13.51 13.13
CA ASP A 176 -8.03 13.85 13.42
C ASP A 176 -8.82 14.21 12.14
N CYS A 177 -10.12 14.51 12.29
CA CYS A 177 -11.00 14.93 11.21
C CYS A 177 -11.18 16.46 11.15
N LYS A 178 -10.24 17.25 11.71
CA LYS A 178 -10.35 18.71 11.68
C LYS A 178 -10.00 19.24 10.30
N SER A 179 -10.57 20.39 9.96
CA SER A 179 -10.39 21.01 8.65
C SER A 179 -8.92 21.29 8.28
N GLY A 180 -8.06 21.59 9.26
CA GLY A 180 -6.63 21.79 9.02
C GLY A 180 -5.91 20.51 8.61
N THR A 181 -6.22 19.39 9.27
CA THR A 181 -5.65 18.07 8.97
C THR A 181 -6.13 17.57 7.61
N LEU A 182 -7.45 17.64 7.36
CA LEU A 182 -8.03 17.23 6.09
C LEU A 182 -7.52 18.07 4.91
N ALA A 183 -7.34 19.38 5.09
CA ALA A 183 -6.82 20.26 4.04
C ALA A 183 -5.43 19.86 3.54
N LYS A 184 -4.56 19.31 4.41
CA LYS A 184 -3.24 18.80 4.00
C LYS A 184 -3.36 17.67 3.00
N TYR A 185 -4.15 16.63 3.35
CA TYR A 185 -4.37 15.48 2.47
C TYR A 185 -5.05 15.89 1.16
N ILE A 186 -6.06 16.76 1.22
CA ILE A 186 -6.76 17.23 0.03
C ILE A 186 -5.80 17.96 -0.91
N LYS A 187 -5.04 18.93 -0.40
CA LYS A 187 -4.09 19.73 -1.19
C LYS A 187 -3.01 18.87 -1.86
N GLU A 188 -2.53 17.83 -1.18
CA GLU A 188 -1.49 16.94 -1.70
C GLU A 188 -2.02 15.91 -2.71
N ASN A 189 -3.32 15.62 -2.71
CA ASN A 189 -3.88 14.48 -3.45
C ASN A 189 -4.96 14.82 -4.46
N VAL A 190 -5.47 16.05 -4.51
CA VAL A 190 -6.54 16.45 -5.43
C VAL A 190 -6.10 17.60 -6.30
N SER A 191 -6.32 17.46 -7.60
CA SER A 191 -5.99 18.46 -8.60
C SER A 191 -6.86 19.71 -8.42
N GLY A 192 -6.29 20.91 -8.63
CA GLY A 192 -7.06 22.15 -8.68
C GLY A 192 -8.15 22.13 -9.75
N ASP A 193 -7.93 21.35 -10.80
CA ASP A 193 -8.83 21.16 -11.95
C ASP A 193 -9.86 20.04 -11.73
N VAL A 194 -10.03 19.54 -10.50
CA VAL A 194 -11.11 18.60 -10.16
C VAL A 194 -12.48 19.16 -10.57
N ASP A 195 -13.37 18.31 -11.09
CA ASP A 195 -14.70 18.73 -11.55
C ASP A 195 -15.64 18.90 -10.37
N VAL A 196 -15.73 17.86 -9.53
CA VAL A 196 -16.66 17.80 -8.40
C VAL A 196 -16.02 17.03 -7.24
N ILE A 197 -16.15 17.59 -6.03
CA ILE A 197 -15.80 16.92 -4.78
C ILE A 197 -17.08 16.62 -4.01
N MET A 198 -17.27 15.36 -3.61
CA MET A 198 -18.45 14.87 -2.90
C MET A 198 -18.07 14.41 -1.50
N THR A 199 -18.76 14.94 -0.48
CA THR A 199 -18.53 14.58 0.93
C THR A 199 -19.85 14.33 1.65
N ASP A 200 -19.77 13.85 2.90
CA ASP A 200 -20.86 13.90 3.86
C ASP A 200 -21.12 15.32 4.39
N GLU A 201 -22.00 15.42 5.40
CA GLU A 201 -22.41 16.67 6.06
C GLU A 201 -21.44 17.17 7.14
N MET A 202 -20.23 16.62 7.27
CA MET A 202 -19.32 17.10 8.29
C MET A 202 -18.88 18.54 8.00
N ILE A 203 -19.10 19.42 8.99
CA ILE A 203 -18.79 20.85 8.91
C ILE A 203 -17.31 21.15 8.59
N SER A 204 -16.39 20.21 8.85
CA SER A 204 -14.97 20.39 8.56
C SER A 204 -14.66 20.41 7.06
N TYR A 205 -15.41 19.69 6.22
CA TYR A 205 -15.16 19.59 4.78
C TYR A 205 -15.21 20.93 4.04
N PRO A 206 -16.31 21.71 4.16
CA PRO A 206 -16.35 23.12 3.80
C PRO A 206 -15.02 23.87 4.02
N HIS A 207 -14.56 23.93 5.27
CA HIS A 207 -13.38 24.70 5.63
C HIS A 207 -12.07 24.04 5.19
N ALA A 208 -12.03 22.71 5.07
CA ALA A 208 -10.87 21.98 4.57
C ALA A 208 -10.63 22.28 3.08
N LEU A 209 -11.70 22.28 2.28
CA LEU A 209 -11.65 22.55 0.84
C LEU A 209 -11.19 23.98 0.54
N ASP A 210 -11.71 24.95 1.29
CA ASP A 210 -11.30 26.35 1.21
C ASP A 210 -9.79 26.51 1.49
N ARG A 211 -9.31 25.91 2.58
CA ARG A 211 -7.87 25.90 2.95
C ARG A 211 -6.99 25.16 1.96
N ALA A 212 -7.53 24.15 1.26
CA ALA A 212 -6.83 23.42 0.22
C ALA A 212 -6.81 24.16 -1.13
N GLY A 213 -7.59 25.25 -1.27
CA GLY A 213 -7.66 26.05 -2.49
C GLY A 213 -8.73 25.62 -3.49
N HIS A 214 -9.71 24.80 -3.07
CA HIS A 214 -10.82 24.39 -3.93
C HIS A 214 -12.05 25.27 -3.73
N SER A 215 -12.66 25.69 -4.84
CA SER A 215 -13.89 26.48 -4.84
C SER A 215 -15.06 25.72 -4.23
N ARG A 216 -15.84 26.40 -3.38
CA ARG A 216 -17.09 25.87 -2.80
C ARG A 216 -18.12 25.50 -3.87
N ALA A 217 -18.07 26.09 -5.06
CA ALA A 217 -18.98 25.77 -6.15
C ALA A 217 -18.80 24.31 -6.66
N LYS A 218 -17.60 23.75 -6.52
CA LYS A 218 -17.26 22.38 -6.90
C LYS A 218 -17.61 21.35 -5.82
N HIS A 219 -18.00 21.80 -4.62
CA HIS A 219 -18.31 20.93 -3.49
C HIS A 219 -19.80 20.56 -3.48
N LYS A 220 -20.09 19.26 -3.36
CA LYS A 220 -21.43 18.71 -3.17
C LYS A 220 -21.47 17.89 -1.89
N THR A 221 -22.56 18.02 -1.15
CA THR A 221 -22.76 17.37 0.16
C THR A 221 -23.99 16.49 0.11
N ILE A 222 -23.85 15.24 0.57
CA ILE A 222 -24.96 14.30 0.69
C ILE A 222 -25.51 14.37 2.10
N LYS A 223 -26.83 14.54 2.21
CA LYS A 223 -27.50 14.68 3.50
C LYS A 223 -27.91 13.34 4.09
N HIS A 224 -26.93 12.59 4.58
CA HIS A 224 -27.16 11.29 5.22
C HIS A 224 -28.10 11.38 6.43
N ARG A 225 -28.15 12.52 7.14
CA ARG A 225 -29.07 12.73 8.27
C ARG A 225 -30.54 12.71 7.86
N ASP A 226 -30.83 13.10 6.62
CA ASP A 226 -32.17 13.12 6.05
C ASP A 226 -32.54 11.77 5.40
N GLY A 227 -31.70 10.75 5.52
CA GLY A 227 -31.89 9.44 4.90
C GLY A 227 -31.60 9.41 3.40
N ILE A 228 -30.97 10.46 2.86
CA ILE A 228 -30.60 10.57 1.45
C ILE A 228 -29.20 9.97 1.27
N TYR A 229 -29.11 8.83 0.58
CA TYR A 229 -27.85 8.13 0.30
C TYR A 229 -27.37 8.31 -1.16
N VAL A 230 -28.28 8.72 -2.04
CA VAL A 230 -28.03 9.04 -3.45
C VAL A 230 -28.92 10.21 -3.83
N ASP A 231 -28.32 11.27 -4.38
CA ASP A 231 -29.04 12.41 -4.96
C ASP A 231 -28.54 12.61 -6.40
N GLY A 232 -29.24 11.99 -7.36
CA GLY A 232 -28.77 11.88 -8.75
C GLY A 232 -27.37 11.24 -8.82
N ASP A 233 -26.42 11.95 -9.43
CA ASP A 233 -25.02 11.53 -9.50
C ASP A 233 -24.22 11.86 -8.22
N ILE A 234 -24.79 12.51 -7.21
CA ILE A 234 -24.09 12.88 -5.99
C ILE A 234 -24.18 11.72 -4.99
N THR A 235 -23.05 11.03 -4.77
CA THR A 235 -22.95 9.91 -3.82
C THR A 235 -21.52 9.69 -3.31
N THR A 236 -21.37 9.27 -2.05
CA THR A 236 -20.12 8.81 -1.38
C THR A 236 -20.05 7.28 -1.28
N ASN A 237 -20.98 6.56 -1.91
CA ASN A 237 -21.10 5.11 -1.80
C ASN A 237 -19.82 4.37 -2.21
N GLY A 238 -19.02 4.92 -3.13
CA GLY A 238 -17.78 4.30 -3.55
C GLY A 238 -16.74 4.30 -2.44
N ILE A 239 -16.54 5.42 -1.75
CA ILE A 239 -15.59 5.51 -0.63
C ILE A 239 -16.09 4.72 0.60
N GLU A 240 -17.40 4.76 0.88
CA GLU A 240 -18.02 3.97 1.95
C GLU A 240 -17.89 2.45 1.70
N SER A 241 -18.03 2.02 0.45
CA SER A 241 -17.79 0.63 0.04
C SER A 241 -16.32 0.23 0.24
N ALA A 242 -15.39 1.13 -0.06
CA ALA A 242 -13.96 0.92 0.21
C ALA A 242 -13.69 0.79 1.71
N PHE A 243 -14.27 1.63 2.57
CA PHE A 243 -14.17 1.45 4.03
C PHE A 243 -14.79 0.15 4.52
N SER A 244 -15.88 -0.29 3.91
CA SER A 244 -16.51 -1.58 4.23
C SER A 244 -15.59 -2.76 3.88
N LEU A 245 -14.80 -2.67 2.81
CA LEU A 245 -13.76 -3.65 2.49
C LEU A 245 -12.62 -3.61 3.50
N LEU A 246 -12.17 -2.41 3.90
CA LEU A 246 -11.10 -2.22 4.89
C LEU A 246 -11.47 -2.88 6.22
N LYS A 247 -12.64 -2.52 6.78
CA LYS A 247 -13.10 -3.06 8.07
C LYS A 247 -13.28 -4.57 8.04
N ARG A 248 -13.77 -5.13 6.93
CA ARG A 248 -13.86 -6.59 6.75
C ARG A 248 -12.49 -7.26 6.70
N GLY A 249 -11.51 -6.66 6.03
CA GLY A 249 -10.13 -7.13 6.03
C GLY A 249 -9.51 -7.12 7.44
N ILE A 250 -9.76 -6.06 8.20
CA ILE A 250 -9.28 -5.94 9.59
C ILE A 250 -9.91 -6.99 10.49
N VAL A 251 -11.24 -7.17 10.46
CA VAL A 251 -11.93 -8.12 11.34
C VAL A 251 -11.67 -9.58 10.91
N GLY A 252 -11.66 -9.85 9.61
CA GLY A 252 -11.62 -11.21 9.06
C GLY A 252 -10.22 -11.74 8.78
N THR A 253 -9.34 -10.94 8.17
CA THR A 253 -8.02 -11.40 7.70
C THR A 253 -6.94 -11.09 8.71
N TRP A 254 -6.83 -9.84 9.16
CA TRP A 254 -5.71 -9.41 10.00
C TRP A 254 -6.01 -9.52 11.51
N HIS A 255 -7.29 -9.54 11.89
CA HIS A 255 -7.88 -9.57 13.23
C HIS A 255 -7.51 -8.39 14.15
N LYS A 256 -6.23 -8.01 14.23
CA LYS A 256 -5.73 -6.92 15.06
C LYS A 256 -4.58 -6.21 14.36
N ILE A 257 -4.72 -4.90 14.22
CA ILE A 257 -3.68 -4.00 13.70
C ILE A 257 -3.39 -2.98 14.78
N SER A 258 -2.11 -2.73 15.07
CA SER A 258 -1.72 -1.63 15.95
C SER A 258 -1.82 -0.30 15.20
N ALA A 259 -2.16 0.77 15.92
CA ALA A 259 -2.17 2.14 15.39
C ALA A 259 -0.91 2.45 14.58
N LYS A 260 0.26 2.14 15.16
CA LYS A 260 1.58 2.29 14.55
C LYS A 260 1.70 1.71 13.13
N HIS A 261 1.08 0.56 12.88
CA HIS A 261 1.21 -0.15 11.62
C HIS A 261 0.04 0.07 10.68
N LEU A 262 -0.98 0.84 11.08
CA LEU A 262 -2.21 1.02 10.30
C LEU A 262 -1.90 1.50 8.89
N SER A 263 -1.04 2.50 8.71
CA SER A 263 -0.63 3.01 7.40
C SER A 263 -0.14 1.92 6.45
N ALA A 264 0.68 0.99 6.91
CA ALA A 264 1.20 -0.09 6.05
C ALA A 264 0.09 -1.03 5.54
N TYR A 265 -0.96 -1.25 6.33
CA TYR A 265 -2.12 -2.04 5.90
C TYR A 265 -3.07 -1.24 5.00
N LEU A 266 -3.18 0.07 5.21
CA LEU A 266 -3.87 0.96 4.29
C LEU A 266 -3.17 0.95 2.92
N ASP A 267 -1.84 1.04 2.89
CA ASP A 267 -1.03 0.96 1.67
C ASP A 267 -1.23 -0.39 0.94
N GLU A 268 -1.19 -1.52 1.67
CA GLU A 268 -1.50 -2.85 1.09
C GLU A 268 -2.87 -2.88 0.43
N MET A 269 -3.88 -2.30 1.09
CA MET A 269 -5.25 -2.31 0.58
C MET A 269 -5.41 -1.39 -0.64
N GLN A 270 -4.86 -0.18 -0.59
CA GLN A 270 -4.86 0.76 -1.70
C GLN A 270 -4.19 0.13 -2.92
N PHE A 271 -3.00 -0.45 -2.74
CA PHE A 271 -2.25 -1.11 -3.80
C PHE A 271 -3.07 -2.22 -4.48
N ARG A 272 -3.66 -3.13 -3.69
CA ARG A 272 -4.50 -4.22 -4.24
C ARG A 272 -5.78 -3.72 -4.90
N PHE A 273 -6.40 -2.67 -4.35
CA PHE A 273 -7.59 -2.08 -4.94
C PHE A 273 -7.28 -1.41 -6.28
N ASN A 274 -6.25 -0.58 -6.34
CA ASN A 274 -5.86 0.17 -7.54
C ASN A 274 -5.34 -0.76 -8.64
N ASN A 275 -4.67 -1.86 -8.28
CA ASN A 275 -4.17 -2.85 -9.21
C ASN A 275 -5.11 -4.04 -9.47
N ARG A 276 -6.39 -3.97 -9.10
CA ARG A 276 -7.33 -5.10 -9.23
C ARG A 276 -7.54 -5.60 -10.66
N GLN A 277 -7.28 -4.74 -11.65
CA GLN A 277 -7.34 -5.04 -13.08
C GLN A 277 -5.95 -5.15 -13.74
N ASN A 278 -4.87 -5.02 -12.96
CA ASN A 278 -3.50 -5.07 -13.49
C ASN A 278 -3.13 -6.53 -13.84
N PRO A 279 -2.93 -6.87 -15.13
CA PRO A 279 -2.57 -8.22 -15.53
C PRO A 279 -1.10 -8.54 -15.23
N TYR A 280 -0.29 -7.61 -14.74
CA TYR A 280 1.14 -7.76 -14.45
C TYR A 280 1.47 -7.54 -12.96
N LEU A 281 0.47 -7.60 -12.08
CA LEU A 281 0.58 -7.25 -10.66
C LEU A 281 1.76 -7.91 -9.94
N PHE A 282 2.00 -9.20 -10.16
CA PHE A 282 3.15 -9.89 -9.57
C PHE A 282 4.48 -9.28 -10.02
N ARG A 283 4.68 -9.10 -11.34
CA ARG A 283 5.89 -8.49 -11.90
C ARG A 283 6.10 -7.08 -11.34
N ASP A 284 5.05 -6.25 -11.35
CA ASP A 284 5.14 -4.86 -10.93
C ASP A 284 5.43 -4.75 -9.43
N THR A 285 4.91 -5.68 -8.63
CA THR A 285 5.28 -5.76 -7.21
C THR A 285 6.73 -6.18 -7.03
N MET A 286 7.22 -7.17 -7.80
CA MET A 286 8.62 -7.57 -7.76
C MET A 286 9.56 -6.42 -8.14
N GLN A 287 9.18 -5.60 -9.12
CA GLN A 287 9.92 -4.39 -9.47
C GLN A 287 9.92 -3.37 -8.31
N LYS A 288 8.75 -3.08 -7.72
CA LYS A 288 8.67 -2.20 -6.54
C LYS A 288 9.53 -2.72 -5.37
N LEU A 289 9.62 -4.04 -5.15
CA LEU A 289 10.49 -4.63 -4.12
C LEU A 289 11.97 -4.36 -4.37
N ILE A 290 12.40 -4.34 -5.64
CA ILE A 290 13.78 -4.02 -6.04
C ILE A 290 14.09 -2.54 -5.77
N GLU A 291 13.14 -1.65 -6.06
CA GLU A 291 13.27 -0.20 -5.89
C GLU A 291 13.15 0.25 -4.42
N THR A 292 12.56 -0.59 -3.58
CA THR A 292 12.35 -0.29 -2.16
C THR A 292 13.63 -0.52 -1.36
N PRO A 293 14.10 0.45 -0.55
CA PRO A 293 15.26 0.26 0.30
C PRO A 293 15.01 -0.74 1.43
N VAL A 294 16.09 -1.14 2.13
CA VAL A 294 15.99 -2.05 3.27
C VAL A 294 15.16 -1.46 4.38
N LEU A 295 14.04 -2.11 4.69
CA LEU A 295 13.30 -1.86 5.92
C LEU A 295 13.83 -2.76 7.03
N GLU A 296 14.63 -2.21 7.93
CA GLU A 296 15.17 -2.94 9.08
C GLU A 296 14.12 -3.24 10.16
N TYR A 297 14.24 -4.39 10.82
CA TYR A 297 13.33 -4.80 11.89
C TYR A 297 13.30 -3.79 13.05
N LYS A 298 14.44 -3.16 13.38
CA LYS A 298 14.53 -2.15 14.44
C LYS A 298 13.63 -0.94 14.15
N ASN A 299 13.52 -0.53 12.88
CA ASN A 299 12.68 0.60 12.47
C ASN A 299 11.19 0.23 12.57
N LEU A 300 10.84 -1.04 12.31
CA LEU A 300 9.47 -1.52 12.46
C LEU A 300 9.03 -1.61 13.93
N ILE A 301 9.94 -1.84 14.88
CA ILE A 301 9.59 -1.95 16.30
C ILE A 301 9.84 -0.67 17.11
N ALA A 302 10.65 0.27 16.61
CA ALA A 302 10.95 1.55 17.26
C ALA A 302 9.67 2.34 17.58
N ALA A 303 9.48 2.72 18.85
CA ALA A 303 8.26 3.35 19.36
C ALA A 303 7.95 4.69 18.68
#